data_AF-A0A3L6ZZ46-F1
#
_entry.id   AF-A0A3L6ZZ46-F1
#
_cell.length_a   1.000
_cell.length_b   1.000
_cell.length_c   1.000
_cell.angle_alpha   90.00
_cell.angle_beta   90.00
_cell.angle_gamma   90.00
#
_symmetry.space_group_name_H-M   'P 1'
#
loop_
_entity.id
_entity.type
_entity.pdbx_description
1 polymer ?
#
loop_
_entity_poly.entity_id
_entity_poly.type
_entity_poly.pdbx_seq_one_letter_code
_entity_poly.pdbx_strand_id
1 'polypeptide(L)'
;MTTERAVWFVDVNGAEVEEVSLERLADLLAELKDADEEHASVSVTDSDEWNLEISMDSVLLENVGVEGEEVGVLTLESVDDALPVAADFIAGDFSALRARPWSE
;
A
#
# COMPACT_ATOMS: atom_id res chain seq x y z
N MET A 1 23.64 -11.66 6.13
CA MET A 1 23.38 -10.21 6.27
C MET A 1 21.92 -10.07 5.95
N THR A 2 21.06 -9.85 6.94
CA THR A 2 19.68 -9.44 6.66
C THR A 2 19.79 -8.04 6.09
N THR A 3 19.53 -7.90 4.80
CA THR A 3 19.37 -6.58 4.19
C THR A 3 18.29 -5.86 4.98
N GLU A 4 18.56 -4.62 5.42
CA GLU A 4 17.55 -3.82 6.10
C GLU A 4 16.40 -3.60 5.11
N ARG A 5 15.17 -3.93 5.52
CA ARG A 5 13.97 -3.75 4.69
C ARG A 5 13.80 -2.27 4.37
N ALA A 6 13.83 -1.93 3.09
CA ALA A 6 13.51 -0.58 2.62
C ALA A 6 12.04 -0.54 2.21
N VAL A 7 11.38 0.60 2.44
CA VAL A 7 10.00 0.87 2.02
C VAL A 7 10.03 2.20 1.26
N TRP A 8 9.20 2.33 0.24
CA TRP A 8 8.97 3.57 -0.49
C TRP A 8 7.50 3.66 -0.89
N PHE A 9 7.05 4.86 -1.25
CA PHE A 9 5.73 5.05 -1.85
C PHE A 9 5.85 5.33 -3.35
N VAL A 10 4.76 5.10 -4.07
CA VAL A 10 4.55 5.58 -5.43
C VAL A 10 3.28 6.42 -5.43
N ASP A 11 3.38 7.67 -5.86
CA ASP A 11 2.23 8.59 -5.91
C ASP A 11 1.28 8.27 -7.07
N VAL A 12 0.17 9.00 -7.13
CA VAL A 12 -0.88 8.84 -8.15
C VAL A 12 -0.40 9.05 -9.59
N ASN A 13 0.74 9.72 -9.77
CA ASN A 13 1.36 9.98 -11.07
C ASN A 13 2.47 8.97 -11.40
N GLY A 14 2.68 7.96 -10.55
CA GLY A 14 3.75 6.98 -10.71
C GLY A 14 5.13 7.46 -10.26
N ALA A 15 5.22 8.57 -9.51
CA ALA A 15 6.51 9.05 -9.01
C ALA A 15 6.85 8.40 -7.66
N GLU A 16 8.09 7.93 -7.53
CA GLU A 16 8.61 7.38 -6.27
C GLU A 16 8.80 8.47 -5.22
N VAL A 17 8.39 8.18 -3.99
CA VAL A 17 8.50 9.05 -2.82
C VAL A 17 9.27 8.30 -1.73
N GLU A 18 10.50 8.74 -1.46
CA GLU A 18 11.40 8.12 -0.47
C GLU A 18 11.06 8.48 0.99
N GLU A 19 10.26 9.52 1.22
CA GLU A 19 9.83 9.91 2.57
C GLU A 19 8.68 9.02 3.07
N VAL A 20 9.03 7.95 3.78
CA VAL A 20 8.04 7.02 4.35
C VAL A 20 7.59 7.47 5.73
N SER A 21 6.36 7.99 5.81
CA SER A 21 5.64 8.24 7.05
C SER A 21 4.13 8.14 6.83
N LEU A 22 3.37 7.92 7.92
CA LEU A 22 1.90 7.92 7.83
C LEU A 22 1.32 9.30 7.51
N GLU A 23 2.01 10.38 7.93
CA GLU A 23 1.62 11.75 7.56
C GLU A 23 1.78 11.96 6.06
N ARG A 24 2.93 11.56 5.50
CA ARG A 24 3.17 11.67 4.06
C ARG A 24 2.21 10.79 3.26
N LEU A 25 1.90 9.58 3.75
CA LEU A 25 0.89 8.74 3.11
C LEU A 25 -0.49 9.42 3.13
N ALA A 26 -0.90 10.04 4.25
CA ALA A 26 -2.17 10.74 4.31
C ALA A 26 -2.28 11.88 3.29
N ASP A 27 -1.18 12.59 3.02
CA ASP A 27 -1.14 13.59 1.93
C ASP A 27 -1.37 12.94 0.56
N LEU A 28 -0.71 11.81 0.28
CA LEU A 28 -0.89 11.07 -0.98
C LEU A 28 -2.32 10.55 -1.15
N LEU A 29 -2.95 10.08 -0.06
CA LEU A 29 -4.36 9.65 -0.10
C LEU A 29 -5.31 10.84 -0.31
N ALA A 30 -4.93 12.05 0.11
CA ALA A 30 -5.69 13.26 -0.21
C ALA A 30 -5.57 13.61 -1.70
N GLU A 31 -4.36 13.53 -2.28
CA GLU A 31 -4.14 13.70 -3.72
C GLU A 31 -4.93 12.67 -4.55
N LEU A 32 -5.01 11.42 -4.08
CA LEU A 32 -5.80 10.36 -4.68
C LEU A 32 -7.31 10.69 -4.74
N LYS A 33 -7.86 11.35 -3.71
CA LYS A 33 -9.27 11.79 -3.71
C LYS A 33 -9.59 12.81 -4.80
N ASP A 34 -8.59 13.60 -5.18
CA ASP A 34 -8.71 14.66 -6.19
C ASP A 34 -8.31 14.19 -7.60
N ALA A 35 -7.85 12.94 -7.75
CA ALA A 35 -7.44 12.38 -9.02
C ALA A 35 -8.66 12.16 -9.94
N ASP A 36 -8.57 12.62 -11.18
CA ASP A 36 -9.61 12.50 -12.21
C ASP A 36 -9.51 11.18 -13.01
N GLU A 37 -8.52 10.34 -12.70
CA GLU A 37 -8.25 9.10 -13.41
C GLU A 37 -9.09 7.94 -12.85
N GLU A 38 -9.72 7.18 -13.75
CA GLU A 38 -10.62 6.05 -13.44
C GLU A 38 -9.93 4.93 -12.63
N HIS A 39 -8.59 4.91 -12.60
CA HIS A 39 -7.75 3.90 -11.93
C HIS A 39 -6.58 4.50 -11.16
N ALA A 40 -6.76 5.69 -10.57
CA ALA A 40 -5.72 6.27 -9.72
C ALA A 40 -5.46 5.38 -8.49
N SER A 41 -4.20 5.21 -8.13
CA SER A 41 -3.77 4.47 -6.95
C SER A 41 -2.50 5.07 -6.34
N VAL A 42 -2.28 4.76 -5.06
CA VAL A 42 -1.03 5.02 -4.34
C VAL A 42 -0.47 3.67 -3.91
N SER A 43 0.81 3.44 -4.13
CA SER A 43 1.44 2.18 -3.74
C SER A 43 2.39 2.36 -2.56
N VAL A 44 2.44 1.37 -1.68
CA VAL A 44 3.45 1.21 -0.63
C VAL A 44 4.20 -0.08 -0.88
N THR A 45 5.45 0.02 -1.31
CA THR A 45 6.24 -1.14 -1.74
C THR A 45 7.46 -1.30 -0.85
N ASP A 46 7.89 -2.54 -0.63
CA ASP A 46 9.13 -2.84 0.07
C ASP A 46 10.18 -3.55 -0.78
N SER A 47 11.40 -3.60 -0.26
CA SER A 47 12.56 -4.20 -0.94
C SER A 47 12.43 -5.69 -1.22
N ASP A 48 11.46 -6.38 -0.63
CA ASP A 48 11.15 -7.79 -0.85
C ASP A 48 10.01 -7.97 -1.87
N GLU A 49 9.69 -6.91 -2.62
CA GLU A 49 8.67 -6.87 -3.69
C GLU A 49 7.24 -7.02 -3.16
N TRP A 50 7.02 -6.88 -1.86
CA TRP A 50 5.65 -6.76 -1.34
C TRP A 50 5.11 -5.37 -1.65
N ASN A 51 3.83 -5.32 -1.99
CA ASN A 51 3.14 -4.11 -2.41
C ASN A 51 1.76 -4.02 -1.75
N LEU A 52 1.43 -2.84 -1.23
CA LEU A 52 0.05 -2.41 -1.02
C LEU A 52 -0.33 -1.43 -2.10
N GLU A 53 -1.24 -1.80 -3.00
CA GLU A 53 -1.87 -0.85 -3.91
C GLU A 53 -3.16 -0.32 -3.27
N ILE A 54 -3.27 0.99 -3.14
CA ILE A 54 -4.39 1.67 -2.47
C ILE A 54 -5.16 2.47 -3.51
N SER A 55 -6.42 2.12 -3.70
CA SER A 55 -7.39 2.88 -4.49
C SER A 55 -8.41 3.55 -3.58
N MET A 56 -9.37 4.28 -4.16
CA MET A 56 -10.38 5.02 -3.39
C MET A 56 -11.26 4.13 -2.49
N ASP A 57 -11.50 2.89 -2.89
CA ASP A 57 -12.41 1.97 -2.22
C ASP A 57 -11.79 0.62 -1.86
N SER A 58 -10.48 0.43 -2.11
CA SER A 58 -9.83 -0.83 -1.77
C SER A 58 -8.33 -0.74 -1.52
N VAL A 59 -7.80 -1.76 -0.84
CA VAL A 59 -6.37 -2.07 -0.74
C VAL A 59 -6.14 -3.46 -1.30
N LEU A 60 -5.21 -3.60 -2.23
CA LEU A 60 -4.69 -4.87 -2.70
C LEU A 60 -3.35 -5.15 -2.01
N LEU A 61 -3.18 -6.37 -1.47
CA LEU A 61 -1.90 -6.84 -0.96
C LEU A 61 -1.38 -7.95 -1.86
N GLU A 62 -0.19 -7.75 -2.42
CA GLU A 62 0.45 -8.72 -3.30
C GLU A 62 1.98 -8.67 -3.16
N ASN A 63 2.64 -9.72 -3.63
CA ASN A 63 4.05 -9.68 -3.97
C ASN A 63 4.16 -9.57 -5.49
N VAL A 64 4.79 -8.51 -6.00
CA VAL A 64 4.91 -8.23 -7.44
C VAL A 64 6.11 -8.91 -8.10
N GLY A 65 6.84 -9.74 -7.35
CA GLY A 65 7.97 -10.51 -7.82
C GLY A 65 7.60 -11.60 -8.83
N VAL A 66 8.62 -12.22 -9.44
CA VAL A 66 8.43 -13.23 -10.51
C VAL A 66 7.64 -14.47 -10.04
N GLU A 67 7.76 -14.83 -8.76
CA GLU A 67 7.00 -15.91 -8.11
C GLU A 67 5.95 -15.33 -7.13
N GLY A 68 5.53 -14.10 -7.37
CA GLY A 68 4.64 -13.33 -6.54
C GLY A 68 3.30 -14.01 -6.25
N GLU A 69 2.73 -13.68 -5.10
CA GLU A 69 1.40 -14.12 -4.68
C GLU A 69 0.50 -12.90 -4.44
N GLU A 70 -0.75 -12.99 -4.86
CA GLU A 70 -1.79 -12.08 -4.40
C GLU A 70 -2.37 -12.63 -3.10
N VAL A 71 -2.37 -11.82 -2.03
CA VAL A 71 -3.02 -12.16 -0.75
C VAL A 71 -4.52 -11.86 -0.82
N GLY A 72 -4.87 -10.80 -1.56
CA GLY A 72 -6.25 -10.46 -1.88
C GLY A 72 -6.55 -8.97 -1.71
N VAL A 73 -7.84 -8.65 -1.80
CA VAL A 73 -8.36 -7.29 -1.76
C VAL A 73 -9.16 -7.04 -0.47
N LEU A 74 -8.90 -5.90 0.17
CA LEU A 74 -9.68 -5.38 1.28
C LEU A 74 -10.50 -4.19 0.80
N THR A 75 -11.83 -4.28 0.85
CA THR A 75 -12.72 -3.14 0.59
C THR A 75 -12.67 -2.15 1.74
N LEU A 76 -12.65 -0.86 1.41
CA LEU A 76 -12.62 0.25 2.36
C LEU A 76 -13.98 0.98 2.37
N GLU A 77 -14.36 1.53 3.53
CA GLU A 77 -15.48 2.48 3.60
C GLU A 77 -15.02 3.90 3.23
N SER A 78 -13.77 4.22 3.56
CA SER A 78 -13.04 5.42 3.13
C SER A 78 -11.59 5.06 2.82
N VAL A 79 -10.96 5.73 1.85
CA VAL A 79 -9.53 5.57 1.59
C VAL A 79 -8.66 5.82 2.83
N ASP A 80 -9.12 6.65 3.78
CA ASP A 80 -8.42 6.88 5.06
C ASP A 80 -8.31 5.60 5.92
N ASP A 81 -9.18 4.60 5.70
CA ASP A 81 -9.13 3.28 6.36
C ASP A 81 -7.91 2.45 5.90
N ALA A 82 -7.22 2.87 4.83
CA ALA A 82 -5.96 2.27 4.40
C ALA A 82 -4.79 2.60 5.34
N LEU A 83 -4.85 3.71 6.09
CA LEU A 83 -3.76 4.13 7.00
C LEU A 83 -3.35 3.06 8.02
N PRO A 84 -4.26 2.41 8.77
CA PRO A 84 -3.87 1.31 9.66
C PRO A 84 -3.34 0.08 8.91
N VAL A 85 -3.75 -0.17 7.66
CA VAL A 85 -3.19 -1.25 6.83
C VAL A 85 -1.74 -0.94 6.46
N ALA A 86 -1.50 0.27 5.96
CA ALA A 86 -0.17 0.75 5.63
C ALA A 86 0.75 0.83 6.85
N ALA A 87 0.23 1.18 8.03
CA ALA A 87 1.01 1.20 9.27
C ALA A 87 1.61 -0.18 9.61
N ASP A 88 0.80 -1.24 9.52
CA ASP A 88 1.28 -2.61 9.75
C ASP A 88 2.28 -3.03 8.67
N PHE A 89 2.06 -2.63 7.43
CA PHE A 89 3.01 -2.87 6.33
C PHE A 89 4.33 -2.17 6.55
N ILE A 90 4.34 -0.88 6.87
CA ILE A 90 5.56 -0.10 7.13
C ILE A 90 6.32 -0.70 8.33
N ALA A 91 5.61 -1.14 9.37
CA ALA A 91 6.19 -1.82 10.53
C ALA A 91 6.72 -3.23 10.22
N GLY A 92 6.36 -3.81 9.07
CA GLY A 92 6.71 -5.19 8.70
C GLY A 92 5.90 -6.25 9.45
N ASP A 93 4.75 -5.89 10.04
CA ASP A 93 3.86 -6.84 10.73
C ASP A 93 2.95 -7.58 9.74
N PHE A 94 3.57 -8.45 8.94
CA PHE A 94 2.85 -9.29 7.98
C PHE A 94 1.87 -10.27 8.64
N SER A 95 2.03 -10.55 9.93
CA SER A 95 1.07 -11.39 10.67
C SER A 95 -0.23 -10.63 10.91
N ALA A 96 -0.15 -9.37 11.35
CA ALA A 96 -1.30 -8.49 11.47
C ALA A 96 -1.95 -8.18 10.12
N LEU A 97 -1.15 -7.94 9.07
CA LEU A 97 -1.66 -7.78 7.69
C LEU A 97 -2.49 -8.99 7.26
N ARG A 98 -1.92 -10.20 7.29
CA ARG A 98 -2.62 -11.41 6.82
C ARG A 98 -3.81 -11.82 7.71
N ALA A 99 -3.94 -11.29 8.92
CA ALA A 99 -5.09 -11.56 9.78
C ALA A 99 -6.36 -10.75 9.42
N ARG A 100 -6.25 -9.76 8.51
CA ARG A 100 -7.38 -8.98 7.99
C ARG A 100 -8.28 -9.83 7.07
N PRO A 101 -9.55 -9.44 6.88
CA PRO A 101 -10.50 -10.19 6.06
C PRO A 101 -10.31 -9.90 4.55
N TRP A 102 -9.17 -10.31 4.00
CA TRP A 102 -8.90 -10.22 2.56
C TRP A 102 -9.90 -11.08 1.78
N SER A 103 -10.34 -10.58 0.63
CA SER A 103 -11.14 -11.34 -0.33
C SER A 103 -10.24 -11.87 -1.44
N GLU A 104 -10.47 -13.12 -1.83
CA GLU A 104 -9.91 -13.74 -3.05
C GLU A 104 -10.69 -13.31 -4.31
#